data_AF-A0A7S4JQL6-F1
#
_entry.id   AF-A0A7S4JQL6-F1
#
_cell.length_a   1.000
_cell.length_b   1.000
_cell.length_c   1.000
_cell.angle_alpha   90.00
_cell.angle_beta   90.00
_cell.angle_gamma   90.00
#
_symmetry.space_group_name_H-M   'P 1'
#
loop_
_entity.id
_entity.type
_entity.pdbx_description
1 polymer ?
#
loop_
_entity_poly.entity_id
_entity_poly.type
_entity_poly.pdbx_seq_one_letter_code
_entity_poly.pdbx_strand_id
1 'polypeptide(L)'
;DYEDADMEVDEGGGGDKGRARGKKETMVTLTKKCFRLSTQLSSVETLKHGGLSQAERCEVLLRVLRLLCATVVIMEGKKQDGNVSNGVARGRSVRLSFDDVGCLLGPDGPIDIGLEKTNGAFLDCKGQPEPGSEDEDTLPLDVRAACLEEKLSEPFALPSPARESLLSVAVDMLGKKGPLRSCSNAAVSFPGDDRPRQLLTLNWHALLRVLLRTAPYLDEHKSGVPPVDSVSRQSTVLRRTVHLIRSSRGFFDQGLRPLKGGGIGIVDDAIDRTAREVWLLTREDLLHRTHSNSCFRAIIVLYLFQPSRCSSAFYESVMSQWLECWSSIDRCPEYDYLWLVLFCRARKYIALEGYDWGDIRRKLLTQSGYWLRWLK
;
A
#
# COMPACT_ATOMS: atom_id res chain seq x y z
N ASP A 1 -10.64 31.81 -34.94
CA ASP A 1 -10.37 31.07 -36.18
C ASP A 1 -9.59 29.81 -35.92
N TYR A 2 -10.29 28.77 -35.47
CA TYR A 2 -10.16 27.40 -35.94
C TYR A 2 -11.55 26.78 -35.70
N GLU A 3 -12.18 26.41 -36.80
CA GLU A 3 -13.55 25.91 -36.89
C GLU A 3 -13.62 24.48 -36.32
N ASP A 4 -14.50 24.28 -35.35
CA ASP A 4 -14.95 22.96 -34.93
C ASP A 4 -15.88 22.41 -36.01
N ALA A 5 -15.46 21.31 -36.64
CA ALA A 5 -16.25 20.57 -37.61
C ALA A 5 -17.28 19.67 -36.90
N ASP A 6 -18.53 19.90 -37.25
CA ASP A 6 -19.72 19.15 -36.88
C ASP A 6 -19.79 17.74 -37.51
N MET A 7 -20.57 16.91 -36.80
CA MET A 7 -21.37 15.76 -37.27
C MET A 7 -20.68 14.48 -37.75
N GLU A 8 -21.03 13.38 -37.08
CA GLU A 8 -21.95 12.40 -37.68
C GLU A 8 -22.76 11.67 -36.60
N VAL A 9 -24.08 11.76 -36.73
CA VAL A 9 -25.11 11.02 -35.98
C VAL A 9 -25.46 9.81 -36.83
N ASP A 10 -25.21 8.60 -36.32
CA ASP A 10 -25.61 7.36 -36.99
C ASP A 10 -26.86 6.79 -36.29
N GLU A 11 -28.02 7.07 -36.87
CA GLU A 11 -29.27 6.34 -36.62
C GLU A 11 -29.49 5.31 -37.74
N GLY A 12 -29.43 4.03 -37.39
CA GLY A 12 -29.75 2.95 -38.33
C GLY A 12 -29.81 1.59 -37.64
N GLY A 13 -31.03 1.16 -37.31
CA GLY A 13 -31.30 -0.07 -36.55
C GLY A 13 -31.24 -1.37 -37.36
N GLY A 14 -31.36 -2.47 -36.62
CA GLY A 14 -31.97 -3.72 -37.11
C GLY A 14 -31.03 -4.91 -37.28
N GLY A 15 -31.17 -5.89 -36.38
CA GLY A 15 -31.19 -7.30 -36.80
C GLY A 15 -29.96 -8.16 -36.53
N ASP A 16 -30.18 -9.10 -35.61
CA ASP A 16 -29.82 -10.52 -35.73
C ASP A 16 -28.61 -11.09 -34.95
N LYS A 17 -28.86 -12.34 -34.56
CA LYS A 17 -28.35 -13.13 -33.47
C LYS A 17 -26.90 -13.60 -33.64
N GLY A 18 -26.28 -13.90 -32.49
CA GLY A 18 -25.50 -15.14 -32.40
C GLY A 18 -24.04 -15.05 -32.85
N ARG A 19 -23.25 -14.20 -32.18
CA ARG A 19 -21.88 -14.53 -31.74
C ARG A 19 -21.37 -13.38 -30.89
N ALA A 20 -21.43 -13.54 -29.57
CA ALA A 20 -20.60 -12.77 -28.67
C ALA A 20 -19.13 -13.16 -28.91
N ARG A 21 -18.57 -12.73 -30.04
CA ARG A 21 -17.12 -12.59 -30.21
C ARG A 21 -16.71 -11.68 -29.07
N GLY A 22 -16.07 -12.25 -28.05
CA GLY A 22 -15.62 -11.51 -26.88
C GLY A 22 -14.95 -10.23 -27.35
N LYS A 23 -15.62 -9.09 -27.12
CA LYS A 23 -15.06 -7.78 -27.45
C LYS A 23 -13.74 -7.74 -26.71
N LYS A 24 -12.63 -7.75 -27.46
CA LYS A 24 -11.29 -7.66 -26.88
C LYS A 24 -11.28 -6.41 -26.03
N GLU A 25 -11.20 -6.58 -24.72
CA GLU A 25 -11.13 -5.44 -23.81
C GLU A 25 -9.87 -4.66 -24.15
N THR A 26 -10.04 -3.39 -24.51
CA THR A 26 -8.94 -2.48 -24.78
C THR A 26 -8.59 -1.72 -23.50
N MET A 27 -7.37 -1.20 -23.40
CA MET A 27 -6.94 -0.34 -22.29
C MET A 27 -7.85 0.88 -22.11
N VAL A 28 -8.40 1.40 -23.21
CA VAL A 28 -9.39 2.49 -23.19
C VAL A 28 -10.68 2.04 -22.51
N THR A 29 -11.20 0.85 -22.84
CA THR A 29 -12.40 0.33 -22.18
C THR A 29 -12.18 0.07 -20.69
N LEU A 30 -11.00 -0.44 -20.31
CA LEU A 30 -10.65 -0.63 -18.90
C LEU A 30 -10.58 0.70 -18.15
N THR A 31 -9.94 1.70 -18.74
CA THR A 31 -9.86 3.06 -18.17
C THR A 31 -11.25 3.66 -17.95
N LYS A 32 -12.14 3.54 -18.95
CA LYS A 32 -13.55 3.97 -18.83
C LYS A 32 -14.29 3.22 -17.72
N LYS A 33 -14.04 1.91 -17.55
CA LYS A 33 -14.60 1.13 -16.44
C LYS A 33 -14.10 1.63 -15.08
N CYS A 34 -12.81 1.94 -14.93
CA CYS A 34 -12.25 2.50 -13.69
C CYS A 34 -12.84 3.88 -13.35
N PHE A 35 -13.01 4.76 -14.35
CA PHE A 35 -13.69 6.04 -14.16
C PHE A 35 -15.15 5.83 -13.72
N ARG A 36 -15.88 4.95 -14.40
CA ARG A 36 -17.27 4.63 -14.04
C ARG A 36 -17.38 4.07 -12.63
N LEU A 37 -16.47 3.17 -12.24
CA LEU A 37 -16.41 2.62 -10.88
C LEU A 37 -16.18 3.76 -9.86
N SER A 38 -15.25 4.67 -10.14
CA SER A 38 -15.00 5.83 -9.30
C SER A 38 -16.24 6.70 -9.15
N THR A 39 -16.91 7.06 -10.24
CA THR A 39 -18.15 7.85 -10.20
C THR A 39 -19.26 7.12 -9.42
N GLN A 40 -19.41 5.80 -9.62
CA GLN A 40 -20.42 5.02 -8.94
C GLN A 40 -20.16 4.94 -7.43
N LEU A 41 -18.93 4.68 -7.02
CA LEU A 41 -18.57 4.60 -5.60
C LEU A 41 -18.71 5.95 -4.89
N SER A 42 -18.24 7.04 -5.51
CA SER A 42 -18.47 8.39 -4.97
C SER A 42 -19.97 8.71 -4.84
N SER A 43 -20.79 8.25 -5.79
CA SER A 43 -22.25 8.46 -5.72
C SER A 43 -22.89 7.67 -4.57
N VAL A 44 -22.48 6.41 -4.37
CA VAL A 44 -22.99 5.54 -3.30
C VAL A 44 -22.67 6.12 -1.91
N GLU A 45 -21.51 6.76 -1.74
CA GLU A 45 -21.15 7.40 -0.47
C GLU A 45 -22.06 8.58 -0.09
N THR A 46 -22.67 9.26 -1.05
CA THR A 46 -23.58 10.40 -0.79
C THR A 46 -24.97 9.99 -0.30
N LEU A 47 -25.32 8.71 -0.40
CA LEU A 47 -26.64 8.22 0.00
C LEU A 47 -26.72 8.13 1.55
N LYS A 48 -27.59 8.97 2.15
CA LYS A 48 -27.80 9.09 3.62
C LYS A 48 -28.12 7.77 4.34
N HIS A 49 -28.67 6.79 3.63
CA HIS A 49 -28.99 5.44 4.14
C HIS A 49 -28.23 4.36 3.34
N GLY A 50 -26.94 4.60 3.11
CA GLY A 50 -26.10 3.85 2.18
C GLY A 50 -26.21 2.32 2.31
N GLY A 51 -26.71 1.70 1.23
CA GLY A 51 -27.03 0.27 1.14
C GLY A 51 -25.84 -0.69 1.07
N LEU A 52 -24.62 -0.23 1.39
CA LEU A 52 -23.47 -1.11 1.58
C LEU A 52 -23.18 -1.26 3.07
N SER A 53 -23.12 -2.50 3.53
CA SER A 53 -22.57 -2.90 4.81
C SER A 53 -21.09 -2.52 4.92
N GLN A 54 -20.58 -2.47 6.14
CA GLN A 54 -19.15 -2.23 6.40
C GLN A 54 -18.26 -3.31 5.78
N ALA A 55 -18.71 -4.57 5.80
CA ALA A 55 -18.02 -5.69 5.17
C ALA A 55 -17.89 -5.50 3.66
N GLU A 56 -18.98 -5.14 2.98
CA GLU A 56 -18.97 -4.88 1.53
C GLU A 56 -18.07 -3.69 1.18
N ARG A 57 -18.03 -2.64 2.02
CA ARG A 57 -17.08 -1.53 1.82
C ARG A 57 -15.62 -1.98 1.96
N CYS A 58 -15.30 -2.83 2.94
CA CYS A 58 -13.97 -3.41 3.06
C CYS A 58 -13.61 -4.25 1.83
N GLU A 59 -14.54 -5.05 1.34
CA GLU A 59 -14.37 -5.87 0.13
C GLU A 59 -14.10 -5.01 -1.11
N VAL A 60 -14.89 -3.96 -1.31
CA VAL A 60 -14.71 -2.99 -2.39
C VAL A 60 -13.32 -2.36 -2.30
N LEU A 61 -12.89 -1.92 -1.11
CA LEU A 61 -11.56 -1.35 -0.92
C LEU A 61 -10.46 -2.35 -1.27
N LEU A 62 -10.53 -3.59 -0.77
CA LEU A 62 -9.54 -4.63 -1.05
C LEU A 62 -9.47 -4.92 -2.56
N ARG A 63 -10.60 -4.96 -3.27
CA ARG A 63 -10.63 -5.10 -4.74
C ARG A 63 -9.99 -3.91 -5.45
N VAL A 64 -10.28 -2.68 -5.02
CA VAL A 64 -9.67 -1.47 -5.57
C VAL A 64 -8.16 -1.47 -5.35
N LEU A 65 -7.70 -1.84 -4.15
CA LEU A 65 -6.27 -1.95 -3.84
C LEU A 65 -5.60 -3.04 -4.67
N ARG A 66 -6.22 -4.22 -4.85
CA ARG A 66 -5.68 -5.28 -5.72
C ARG A 66 -5.50 -4.79 -7.15
N LEU A 67 -6.48 -4.07 -7.69
CA LEU A 67 -6.38 -3.47 -9.02
C LEU A 67 -5.28 -2.40 -9.10
N LEU A 68 -5.11 -1.58 -8.07
CA LEU A 68 -4.04 -0.57 -7.99
C LEU A 68 -2.64 -1.19 -7.92
N CYS A 69 -2.52 -2.36 -7.27
CA CYS A 69 -1.25 -3.08 -7.12
C CYS A 69 -0.96 -4.06 -8.27
N ALA A 70 -1.93 -4.28 -9.17
CA ALA A 70 -1.79 -5.26 -10.24
C ALA A 70 -0.64 -4.91 -11.20
N THR A 71 0.11 -5.93 -11.61
CA THR A 71 1.22 -5.85 -12.55
C THR A 71 1.00 -6.73 -13.78
N VAL A 72 1.77 -6.46 -14.85
CA VAL A 72 1.72 -7.21 -16.10
C VAL A 72 2.94 -8.10 -16.21
N VAL A 73 2.70 -9.41 -16.35
CA VAL A 73 3.72 -10.41 -16.67
C VAL A 73 3.58 -10.79 -18.14
N ILE A 74 4.60 -10.49 -18.94
CA ILE A 74 4.66 -10.87 -20.35
C ILE A 74 5.32 -12.24 -20.42
N MET A 75 4.53 -13.29 -20.67
CA MET A 75 5.06 -14.64 -20.84
C MET A 75 5.48 -14.85 -22.29
N GLU A 76 6.77 -15.10 -22.50
CA GLU A 76 7.26 -15.59 -23.78
C GLU A 76 6.84 -17.06 -23.94
N GLY A 77 6.11 -17.37 -25.02
CA GLY A 77 5.71 -18.75 -25.29
C GLY A 77 6.95 -19.65 -25.40
N LYS A 78 7.10 -20.58 -24.44
CA LYS A 78 8.17 -21.60 -24.48
C LYS A 78 8.09 -22.33 -25.81
N LYS A 79 9.23 -22.43 -26.50
CA LYS A 79 9.40 -23.24 -27.69
C LYS A 79 9.03 -24.67 -27.27
N GLN A 80 7.90 -25.20 -27.74
CA GLN A 80 7.69 -26.64 -27.65
C GLN A 80 8.75 -27.26 -28.55
N ASP A 81 9.79 -27.79 -27.93
CA ASP A 81 10.82 -28.56 -28.60
C ASP A 81 10.14 -29.77 -29.23
N GLY A 82 9.90 -29.74 -30.54
CA GLY A 82 9.37 -30.92 -31.21
C GLY A 82 8.80 -30.76 -32.61
N ASN A 83 8.42 -29.57 -33.10
CA ASN A 83 7.88 -29.50 -34.47
C ASN A 83 8.31 -28.25 -35.25
N VAL A 84 9.16 -28.48 -36.24
CA VAL A 84 9.64 -27.51 -37.22
C VAL A 84 8.52 -27.29 -38.25
N SER A 85 7.58 -26.40 -37.96
CA SER A 85 6.63 -25.95 -38.97
C SER A 85 6.38 -24.44 -38.86
N ASN A 86 6.97 -23.72 -39.81
CA ASN A 86 6.61 -22.43 -40.40
C ASN A 86 6.07 -21.33 -39.46
N GLY A 87 6.96 -20.42 -39.06
CA GLY A 87 6.81 -18.97 -39.27
C GLY A 87 5.65 -18.18 -38.64
N VAL A 88 4.72 -18.79 -37.89
CA VAL A 88 3.66 -18.04 -37.23
C VAL A 88 4.25 -17.31 -36.03
N ALA A 89 4.18 -15.98 -36.05
CA ALA A 89 4.66 -15.10 -35.00
C ALA A 89 4.19 -15.63 -33.62
N ARG A 90 5.16 -15.95 -32.75
CA ARG A 90 4.88 -16.43 -31.39
C ARG A 90 3.95 -15.44 -30.71
N GLY A 91 2.75 -15.90 -30.35
CA GLY A 91 1.82 -15.10 -29.55
C GLY A 91 2.46 -14.80 -28.19
N ARG A 92 2.73 -13.53 -27.91
CA ARG A 92 3.03 -13.09 -26.54
C ARG A 92 1.76 -13.25 -25.73
N SER A 93 1.83 -14.00 -24.63
CA SER A 93 0.73 -14.09 -23.68
C SER A 93 0.94 -13.05 -22.57
N VAL A 94 -0.14 -12.37 -22.19
CA VAL A 94 -0.11 -11.35 -21.15
C VAL A 94 -0.91 -11.86 -19.97
N ARG A 95 -0.29 -11.94 -18.80
CA ARG A 95 -0.94 -12.35 -17.54
C ARG A 95 -0.93 -11.18 -16.56
N LEU A 96 -2.03 -10.99 -15.85
CA LEU A 96 -2.09 -10.06 -14.73
C LEU A 96 -1.64 -10.78 -13.45
N SER A 97 -0.75 -10.16 -12.70
CA SER A 97 -0.37 -10.57 -11.36
C SER A 97 -1.00 -9.61 -10.35
N PHE A 98 -1.49 -10.14 -9.23
CA PHE A 98 -2.16 -9.36 -8.19
C PHE A 98 -1.43 -9.56 -6.87
N ASP A 99 -1.09 -8.45 -6.22
CA ASP A 99 -0.50 -8.48 -4.89
C ASP A 99 -1.55 -8.86 -3.83
N ASP A 100 -1.10 -9.54 -2.77
CA ASP A 100 -1.87 -9.60 -1.53
C ASP A 100 -1.88 -8.22 -0.86
N VAL A 101 -3.05 -7.61 -0.82
CA VAL A 101 -3.27 -6.27 -0.26
C VAL A 101 -3.83 -6.30 1.15
N GLY A 102 -4.08 -7.50 1.71
CA GLY A 102 -4.62 -7.69 3.04
C GLY A 102 -5.95 -8.43 3.07
N CYS A 103 -6.55 -8.47 4.25
CA CYS A 103 -7.71 -9.30 4.55
C CYS A 103 -8.66 -8.66 5.57
N LEU A 104 -9.87 -9.22 5.65
CA LEU A 104 -10.84 -8.89 6.69
C LEU A 104 -10.81 -10.00 7.74
N LEU A 105 -10.52 -9.66 8.99
CA LEU A 105 -10.48 -10.61 10.09
C LEU A 105 -11.81 -10.59 10.84
N GLY A 106 -12.36 -11.77 11.08
CA GLY A 106 -13.49 -12.01 11.97
C GLY A 106 -13.07 -12.78 13.23
N PRO A 107 -14.04 -13.15 14.09
CA PRO A 107 -13.78 -13.88 15.34
C PRO A 107 -13.18 -15.28 15.12
N ASP A 108 -13.47 -15.88 13.97
CA ASP A 108 -12.98 -17.21 13.58
C ASP A 108 -11.73 -17.16 12.68
N GLY A 109 -11.14 -15.97 12.50
CA GLY A 109 -9.98 -15.75 11.64
C GLY A 109 -10.32 -14.98 10.36
N PRO A 110 -9.49 -15.10 9.31
CA PRO A 110 -9.72 -14.42 8.04
C PRO A 110 -11.06 -14.81 7.42
N ILE A 111 -11.89 -13.82 7.14
CA ILE A 111 -13.17 -14.00 6.44
C ILE A 111 -12.83 -14.17 4.96
N ASP A 112 -13.22 -15.30 4.38
CA ASP A 112 -13.17 -15.46 2.92
C ASP A 112 -14.21 -14.56 2.28
N ILE A 113 -13.74 -13.53 1.59
CA ILE A 113 -14.58 -12.49 0.99
C ILE A 113 -14.93 -12.83 -0.46
N GLY A 114 -14.82 -14.11 -0.86
CA GLY A 114 -15.04 -14.52 -2.26
C GLY A 114 -14.08 -13.84 -3.23
N LEU A 115 -12.99 -13.27 -2.69
CA LEU A 115 -11.83 -12.91 -3.46
C LEU A 115 -11.21 -14.24 -3.84
N GLU A 116 -11.62 -14.79 -4.99
CA GLU A 116 -11.04 -16.01 -5.55
C GLU A 116 -9.56 -15.98 -5.21
N LYS A 117 -9.11 -16.94 -4.39
CA LYS A 117 -7.70 -17.31 -4.34
C LYS A 117 -7.43 -17.68 -5.77
N THR A 118 -7.02 -16.69 -6.56
CA THR A 118 -6.79 -16.82 -7.97
C THR A 118 -5.52 -17.63 -7.98
N ASN A 119 -5.72 -18.93 -8.00
CA ASN A 119 -4.73 -19.96 -8.18
C ASN A 119 -3.94 -19.61 -9.45
N GLY A 120 -2.89 -18.81 -9.36
CA GLY A 120 -1.59 -19.43 -9.59
C GLY A 120 -1.15 -19.91 -8.21
N ALA A 121 -0.95 -21.18 -7.90
CA ALA A 121 -0.71 -22.34 -8.74
C ALA A 121 0.26 -22.03 -9.90
N PHE A 122 1.28 -21.24 -9.60
CA PHE A 122 2.55 -21.30 -10.26
C PHE A 122 3.34 -22.46 -9.62
N LEU A 123 3.19 -23.65 -10.20
CA LEU A 123 4.32 -24.57 -10.20
C LEU A 123 5.40 -23.90 -11.03
N ASP A 124 6.34 -23.23 -10.36
CA ASP A 124 7.62 -22.91 -10.98
C ASP A 124 8.22 -24.22 -11.50
N CYS A 125 8.96 -24.17 -12.61
CA CYS A 125 9.59 -25.34 -13.24
C CYS A 125 10.69 -25.99 -12.37
N LYS A 126 10.72 -25.68 -11.07
CA LYS A 126 11.61 -26.19 -10.03
C LYS A 126 10.89 -26.76 -8.80
N GLY A 127 9.56 -26.80 -8.75
CA GLY A 127 8.82 -27.47 -7.67
C GLY A 127 9.03 -26.87 -6.28
N GLN A 128 9.27 -25.55 -6.17
CA GLN A 128 9.26 -24.87 -4.89
C GLN A 128 7.87 -24.30 -4.55
N PRO A 129 7.47 -24.32 -3.27
CA PRO A 129 6.17 -23.83 -2.82
C PRO A 129 6.02 -22.31 -3.03
N GLU A 130 4.77 -21.89 -3.20
CA GLU A 130 4.35 -20.51 -3.45
C GLU A 130 4.83 -19.51 -2.36
N PRO A 131 5.26 -18.29 -2.75
CA PRO A 131 5.59 -17.21 -1.84
C PRO A 131 4.30 -16.67 -1.22
N GLY A 132 4.05 -17.05 0.04
CA GLY A 132 2.82 -16.75 0.78
C GLY A 132 2.43 -17.82 1.80
N SER A 133 3.12 -18.96 1.79
CA SER A 133 3.22 -19.83 2.97
C SER A 133 4.10 -19.17 4.02
N GLU A 134 3.93 -19.53 5.30
CA GLU A 134 4.59 -18.96 6.48
C GLU A 134 6.14 -19.01 6.46
N ASP A 135 6.73 -19.51 5.36
CA ASP A 135 8.16 -19.65 5.09
C ASP A 135 8.81 -18.44 4.35
N GLU A 136 8.06 -17.45 3.86
CA GLU A 136 8.69 -16.29 3.18
C GLU A 136 9.53 -15.43 4.15
N ASP A 137 9.20 -15.47 5.44
CA ASP A 137 9.94 -14.76 6.50
C ASP A 137 11.19 -15.51 6.99
N THR A 138 11.34 -16.81 6.67
CA THR A 138 12.56 -17.59 6.98
C THR A 138 13.61 -17.55 5.88
N LEU A 139 13.28 -16.95 4.72
CA LEU A 139 14.23 -16.80 3.62
C LEU A 139 15.38 -15.85 3.98
N PRO A 140 16.62 -16.15 3.56
CA PRO A 140 17.75 -15.23 3.69
C PRO A 140 17.44 -13.85 3.08
N LEU A 141 17.95 -12.79 3.69
CA LEU A 141 17.73 -11.40 3.25
C LEU A 141 18.04 -11.17 1.77
N ASP A 142 19.11 -11.78 1.26
CA ASP A 142 19.53 -11.63 -0.14
C ASP A 142 18.51 -12.22 -1.13
N VAL A 143 17.84 -13.32 -0.76
CA VAL A 143 16.80 -13.96 -1.59
C VAL A 143 15.54 -13.10 -1.59
N ARG A 144 15.18 -12.53 -0.43
CA ARG A 144 14.04 -11.60 -0.31
C ARG A 144 14.26 -10.34 -1.13
N ALA A 145 15.48 -9.80 -1.12
CA ALA A 145 15.85 -8.64 -1.92
C ALA A 145 15.73 -8.93 -3.43
N ALA A 146 16.25 -10.07 -3.89
CA ALA A 146 16.15 -10.48 -5.30
C ALA A 146 14.69 -10.68 -5.75
N CYS A 147 13.86 -11.34 -4.93
CA CYS A 147 12.42 -11.46 -5.23
C CYS A 147 11.70 -10.11 -5.26
N LEU A 148 12.09 -9.17 -4.39
CA LEU A 148 11.53 -7.82 -4.40
C LEU A 148 11.93 -7.06 -5.66
N GLU A 149 13.19 -7.12 -6.08
CA GLU A 149 13.68 -6.50 -7.31
C GLU A 149 12.92 -7.03 -8.54
N GLU A 150 12.74 -8.36 -8.64
CA GLU A 150 11.97 -8.99 -9.71
C GLU A 150 10.53 -8.45 -9.74
N LYS A 151 9.84 -8.46 -8.59
CA LYS A 151 8.47 -7.93 -8.47
C LYS A 151 8.41 -6.44 -8.84
N LEU A 152 9.38 -5.62 -8.43
CA LEU A 152 9.40 -4.18 -8.72
C LEU A 152 9.68 -3.87 -10.19
N SER A 153 10.39 -4.74 -10.90
CA SER A 153 10.66 -4.59 -12.33
C SER A 153 9.40 -4.73 -13.20
N GLU A 154 8.37 -5.41 -12.69
CA GLU A 154 7.11 -5.60 -13.40
C GLU A 154 6.34 -4.27 -13.55
N PRO A 155 5.89 -3.91 -14.77
CA PRO A 155 5.13 -2.69 -14.99
C PRO A 155 3.71 -2.81 -14.41
N PHE A 156 3.13 -1.67 -14.04
CA PHE A 156 1.74 -1.61 -13.62
C PHE A 156 0.78 -2.11 -14.71
N ALA A 157 -0.23 -2.87 -14.29
CA ALA A 157 -1.33 -3.30 -15.15
C ALA A 157 -2.22 -2.15 -15.59
N LEU A 158 -2.39 -1.15 -14.73
CA LEU A 158 -3.28 -0.03 -14.99
C LEU A 158 -2.53 1.19 -15.54
N PRO A 159 -3.08 1.86 -16.55
CA PRO A 159 -2.54 3.12 -17.03
C PRO A 159 -2.77 4.21 -15.99
N SER A 160 -1.94 5.24 -16.00
CA SER A 160 -1.94 6.29 -14.98
C SER A 160 -3.28 7.02 -14.79
N PRO A 161 -4.08 7.32 -15.83
CA PRO A 161 -5.42 7.89 -15.63
C PRO A 161 -6.34 6.97 -14.80
N ALA A 162 -6.32 5.67 -15.06
CA ALA A 162 -7.12 4.70 -14.31
C ALA A 162 -6.64 4.59 -12.85
N ARG A 163 -5.31 4.56 -12.65
CA ARG A 163 -4.71 4.55 -11.30
C ARG A 163 -5.09 5.80 -10.51
N GLU A 164 -5.04 6.97 -11.13
CA GLU A 164 -5.41 8.23 -10.50
C GLU A 164 -6.86 8.22 -9.99
N SER A 165 -7.81 7.71 -10.79
CA SER A 165 -9.22 7.56 -10.38
C SER A 165 -9.38 6.60 -9.22
N LEU A 166 -8.77 5.41 -9.30
CA LEU A 166 -8.87 4.40 -8.25
C LEU A 166 -8.17 4.85 -6.96
N LEU A 167 -7.07 5.59 -7.05
CA LEU A 167 -6.41 6.20 -5.89
C LEU A 167 -7.33 7.20 -5.19
N SER A 168 -8.12 7.98 -5.93
CA SER A 168 -9.11 8.89 -5.32
C SER A 168 -10.11 8.11 -4.50
N VAL A 169 -10.69 7.06 -5.09
CA VAL A 169 -11.66 6.19 -4.41
C VAL A 169 -11.07 5.60 -3.13
N ALA A 170 -9.88 4.99 -3.22
CA ALA A 170 -9.25 4.37 -2.06
C ALA A 170 -8.94 5.39 -0.94
N VAL A 171 -8.51 6.60 -1.32
CA VAL A 171 -8.28 7.71 -0.40
C VAL A 171 -9.57 8.16 0.29
N ASP A 172 -10.65 8.31 -0.47
CA ASP A 172 -11.94 8.78 0.07
C ASP A 172 -12.52 7.74 1.04
N MET A 173 -12.43 6.45 0.70
CA MET A 173 -12.89 5.35 1.56
C MET A 173 -12.12 5.27 2.89
N LEU A 174 -10.80 5.46 2.86
CA LEU A 174 -9.89 5.36 4.01
C LEU A 174 -9.69 6.69 4.77
N GLY A 175 -10.19 7.80 4.22
CA GLY A 175 -9.94 9.13 4.76
C GLY A 175 -10.49 9.33 6.17
N LYS A 176 -10.10 10.45 6.82
CA LYS A 176 -10.54 10.78 8.20
C LYS A 176 -12.06 10.89 8.38
N LYS A 177 -12.77 11.19 7.29
CA LYS A 177 -14.23 11.24 7.21
C LYS A 177 -14.81 10.08 6.39
N GLY A 178 -13.96 9.13 6.00
CA GLY A 178 -14.32 8.01 5.15
C GLY A 178 -15.17 6.99 5.90
N PRO A 179 -15.96 6.21 5.17
CA PRO A 179 -16.89 5.23 5.74
C PRO A 179 -16.21 4.07 6.47
N LEU A 180 -14.92 3.83 6.22
CA LEU A 180 -14.16 2.73 6.85
C LEU A 180 -13.42 3.13 8.13
N ARG A 181 -13.59 4.37 8.61
CA ARG A 181 -12.92 4.82 9.84
C ARG A 181 -13.24 3.95 11.06
N SER A 182 -14.48 3.45 11.18
CA SER A 182 -14.89 2.54 12.28
C SER A 182 -14.24 1.16 12.20
N CYS A 183 -13.76 0.75 11.02
CA CYS A 183 -13.02 -0.49 10.78
C CYS A 183 -11.53 -0.37 11.13
N SER A 184 -11.03 0.82 11.46
CA SER A 184 -9.62 1.04 11.75
C SER A 184 -9.24 0.49 13.11
N ASN A 185 -8.04 -0.08 13.20
CA ASN A 185 -7.38 -0.46 14.46
C ASN A 185 -7.29 0.72 15.46
N ALA A 186 -7.29 1.96 14.95
CA ALA A 186 -7.29 3.17 15.78
C ALA A 186 -8.66 3.52 16.38
N ALA A 187 -9.76 2.99 15.84
CA ALA A 187 -11.12 3.17 16.36
C ALA A 187 -11.50 2.10 17.39
N VAL A 188 -10.60 1.15 17.66
CA VAL A 188 -10.79 0.11 18.67
C VAL A 188 -10.68 0.74 20.07
N SER A 189 -11.83 1.14 20.62
CA SER A 189 -11.97 1.48 22.03
C SER A 189 -13.35 1.07 22.55
N PHE A 190 -13.31 0.63 23.82
CA PHE A 190 -14.35 0.44 24.83
C PHE A 190 -14.93 -0.97 25.07
N PRO A 191 -14.92 -1.42 26.35
CA PRO A 191 -15.67 -2.59 26.81
C PRO A 191 -17.18 -2.31 26.76
N GLY A 192 -17.98 -3.30 26.35
CA GLY A 192 -19.46 -3.25 26.38
C GLY A 192 -20.17 -3.17 25.03
N ASP A 193 -19.49 -3.34 23.89
CA ASP A 193 -20.12 -3.49 22.58
C ASP A 193 -20.09 -4.97 22.15
N ASP A 194 -21.23 -5.65 22.27
CA ASP A 194 -21.37 -7.10 22.05
C ASP A 194 -21.43 -7.50 20.56
N ARG A 195 -21.24 -6.55 19.63
CA ARG A 195 -21.30 -6.88 18.20
C ARG A 195 -20.02 -7.58 17.73
N PRO A 196 -20.12 -8.67 16.95
CA PRO A 196 -18.94 -9.30 16.36
C PRO A 196 -18.22 -8.29 15.44
N ARG A 197 -17.06 -7.82 15.87
CA ARG A 197 -16.30 -6.81 15.13
C ARG A 197 -15.44 -7.47 14.06
N GLN A 198 -15.49 -6.89 12.87
CA GLN A 198 -14.57 -7.21 11.78
C GLN A 198 -13.41 -6.21 11.80
N LEU A 199 -12.20 -6.69 11.54
CA LEU A 199 -10.99 -5.88 11.50
C LEU A 199 -10.39 -5.92 10.10
N LEU A 200 -10.29 -4.78 9.44
CA LEU A 200 -9.59 -4.70 8.16
C LEU A 200 -8.09 -4.57 8.41
N THR A 201 -7.32 -5.55 7.92
CA THR A 201 -5.86 -5.52 7.95
C THR A 201 -5.32 -5.35 6.54
N LEU A 202 -4.53 -4.30 6.31
CA LEU A 202 -3.89 -4.02 5.02
C LEU A 202 -2.43 -4.47 5.03
N ASN A 203 -2.00 -5.12 3.94
CA ASN A 203 -0.62 -5.52 3.75
C ASN A 203 0.23 -4.32 3.32
N TRP A 204 1.16 -3.92 4.20
CA TRP A 204 1.99 -2.74 3.99
C TRP A 204 3.01 -2.93 2.86
N HIS A 205 3.43 -4.16 2.56
CA HIS A 205 4.36 -4.46 1.46
C HIS A 205 3.76 -4.13 0.09
N ALA A 206 2.46 -4.44 -0.12
CA ALA A 206 1.80 -4.10 -1.39
C ALA A 206 1.78 -2.58 -1.61
N LEU A 207 1.48 -1.81 -0.57
CA LEU A 207 1.51 -0.35 -0.64
C LEU A 207 2.94 0.21 -0.79
N LEU A 208 3.94 -0.43 -0.18
CA LEU A 208 5.35 -0.08 -0.41
C LEU A 208 5.73 -0.30 -1.87
N ARG A 209 5.35 -1.42 -2.48
CA ARG A 209 5.60 -1.66 -3.91
C ARG A 209 4.93 -0.62 -4.79
N VAL A 210 3.70 -0.21 -4.49
CA VAL A 210 3.03 0.89 -5.20
C VAL A 210 3.82 2.21 -5.02
N LEU A 211 4.32 2.52 -3.82
CA LEU A 211 5.15 3.69 -3.58
C LEU A 211 6.44 3.64 -4.40
N LEU A 212 7.20 2.55 -4.34
CA LEU A 212 8.49 2.43 -5.03
C LEU A 212 8.33 2.51 -6.55
N ARG A 213 7.27 1.93 -7.12
CA ARG A 213 7.00 2.06 -8.56
C ARG A 213 6.47 3.46 -8.96
N THR A 214 5.88 4.23 -8.03
CA THR A 214 5.42 5.61 -8.31
C THR A 214 6.48 6.67 -8.02
N ALA A 215 7.43 6.37 -7.14
CA ALA A 215 8.59 7.17 -6.81
C ALA A 215 9.87 6.31 -6.83
N PRO A 216 10.38 5.95 -8.04
CA PRO A 216 11.55 5.07 -8.17
C PRO A 216 12.83 5.62 -7.53
N TYR A 217 12.91 6.93 -7.28
CA TYR A 217 14.04 7.53 -6.56
C TYR A 217 14.09 7.12 -5.07
N LEU A 218 13.00 6.60 -4.52
CA LEU A 218 12.95 5.99 -3.18
C LEU A 218 13.46 4.55 -3.18
N ASP A 219 13.62 3.94 -4.35
CA ASP A 219 14.22 2.62 -4.49
C ASP A 219 15.75 2.74 -4.53
N GLU A 220 16.44 1.94 -3.72
CA GLU A 220 17.90 1.86 -3.73
C GLU A 220 18.43 1.22 -5.01
N HIS A 221 17.73 0.20 -5.46
CA HIS A 221 18.14 -0.66 -6.56
C HIS A 221 17.78 -0.06 -7.93
N LYS A 222 16.95 1.00 -7.92
CA LYS A 222 16.42 1.65 -9.14
C LYS A 222 15.79 0.64 -10.09
N SER A 223 15.17 -0.41 -9.54
CA SER A 223 14.63 -1.54 -10.30
C SER A 223 13.36 -1.16 -11.06
N GLY A 224 12.72 -0.05 -10.67
CA GLY A 224 11.54 0.48 -11.34
C GLY A 224 11.84 1.18 -12.66
N VAL A 225 11.07 0.84 -13.70
CA VAL A 225 11.03 1.63 -14.94
C VAL A 225 10.44 3.01 -14.62
N PRO A 226 11.12 4.13 -14.97
CA PRO A 226 10.60 5.45 -14.68
C PRO A 226 9.26 5.67 -15.41
N PRO A 227 8.26 6.29 -14.76
CA PRO A 227 6.98 6.57 -15.39
C PRO A 227 7.15 7.47 -16.62
N VAL A 228 6.43 7.16 -17.69
CA VAL A 228 6.46 7.89 -18.98
C VAL A 228 5.50 9.09 -18.97
N ASP A 229 4.71 9.27 -17.91
CA ASP A 229 3.72 10.33 -17.79
C ASP A 229 4.32 11.74 -17.65
N SER A 230 3.50 12.76 -17.85
CA SER A 230 3.89 14.15 -17.56
C SER A 230 4.19 14.36 -16.07
N VAL A 231 5.15 15.23 -15.77
CA VAL A 231 5.59 15.56 -14.40
C VAL A 231 4.43 15.95 -13.47
N SER A 232 3.45 16.71 -13.98
CA SER A 232 2.26 17.12 -13.22
C SER A 232 1.39 15.93 -12.81
N ARG A 233 1.19 14.96 -13.72
CA ARG A 233 0.42 13.74 -13.42
C ARG A 233 1.19 12.85 -12.45
N GLN A 234 2.49 12.65 -12.66
CA GLN A 234 3.34 11.90 -11.73
C GLN A 234 3.26 12.47 -10.31
N SER A 235 3.37 13.79 -10.18
CA SER A 235 3.25 14.49 -8.90
C SER A 235 1.88 14.29 -8.23
N THR A 236 0.81 14.22 -9.03
CA THR A 236 -0.55 14.00 -8.52
C THR A 236 -0.75 12.56 -8.06
N VAL A 237 -0.31 11.58 -8.85
CA VAL A 237 -0.33 10.16 -8.50
C VAL A 237 0.49 9.90 -7.24
N LEU A 238 1.70 10.48 -7.14
CA LEU A 238 2.55 10.36 -5.97
C LEU A 238 1.90 10.97 -4.71
N ARG A 239 1.37 12.20 -4.79
CA ARG A 239 0.68 12.83 -3.66
C ARG A 239 -0.50 12.00 -3.16
N ARG A 240 -1.29 11.43 -4.08
CA ARG A 240 -2.42 10.54 -3.73
C ARG A 240 -1.94 9.22 -3.14
N THR A 241 -0.86 8.64 -3.66
CA THR A 241 -0.25 7.42 -3.12
C THR A 241 0.25 7.63 -1.69
N VAL A 242 0.96 8.72 -1.44
CA VAL A 242 1.40 9.11 -0.09
C VAL A 242 0.20 9.33 0.84
N HIS A 243 -0.86 9.97 0.35
CA HIS A 243 -2.07 10.16 1.13
C HIS A 243 -2.76 8.82 1.47
N LEU A 244 -2.88 7.93 0.49
CA LEU A 244 -3.42 6.58 0.68
C LEU A 244 -2.65 5.83 1.77
N ILE A 245 -1.31 5.80 1.69
CA ILE A 245 -0.47 5.14 2.68
C ILE A 245 -0.70 5.73 4.07
N ARG A 246 -0.71 7.07 4.19
CA ARG A 246 -0.93 7.74 5.48
C ARG A 246 -2.30 7.42 6.10
N SER A 247 -3.34 7.28 5.27
CA SER A 247 -4.69 6.87 5.69
C SER A 247 -4.76 5.38 6.04
N SER A 248 -3.93 4.56 5.39
CA SER A 248 -3.85 3.11 5.60
C SER A 248 -3.14 2.70 6.89
N ARG A 249 -2.31 3.56 7.51
CA ARG A 249 -1.58 3.26 8.75
C ARG A 249 -2.46 2.82 9.92
N GLY A 250 -3.73 3.19 9.91
CA GLY A 250 -4.71 2.76 10.91
C GLY A 250 -5.22 1.33 10.69
N PHE A 251 -4.78 0.67 9.63
CA PHE A 251 -5.23 -0.65 9.18
C PHE A 251 -4.05 -1.63 9.00
N PHE A 252 -2.81 -1.22 9.25
CA PHE A 252 -1.67 -2.14 9.28
C PHE A 252 -1.76 -3.08 10.48
N ASP A 253 -1.15 -4.27 10.37
CA ASP A 253 -1.18 -5.25 11.45
C ASP A 253 -0.46 -4.72 12.70
N GLN A 254 -1.22 -4.62 13.78
CA GLN A 254 -0.80 -4.14 15.10
C GLN A 254 -0.88 -5.25 16.16
N GLY A 255 -1.13 -6.51 15.75
CA GLY A 255 -1.33 -7.64 16.67
C GLY A 255 -2.72 -7.71 17.30
N LEU A 256 -3.67 -6.89 16.83
CA LEU A 256 -5.07 -6.93 17.26
C LEU A 256 -5.81 -8.05 16.53
N ARG A 257 -6.59 -8.85 17.25
CA ARG A 257 -7.43 -9.92 16.70
C ARG A 257 -8.83 -9.89 17.32
N PRO A 258 -9.92 -10.05 16.55
CA PRO A 258 -11.26 -10.23 17.11
C PRO A 258 -11.34 -11.53 17.93
N LEU A 259 -11.99 -11.49 19.10
CA LEU A 259 -12.24 -12.66 19.95
C LEU A 259 -13.64 -13.22 19.68
N LYS A 260 -13.83 -14.53 19.90
CA LYS A 260 -15.11 -15.24 19.75
C LYS A 260 -16.25 -14.73 20.66
N GLY A 261 -15.95 -13.83 21.61
CA GLY A 261 -16.91 -13.17 22.50
C GLY A 261 -17.15 -11.69 22.20
N GLY A 262 -16.89 -11.21 20.97
CA GLY A 262 -17.13 -9.80 20.58
C GLY A 262 -16.06 -8.80 21.00
N GLY A 263 -15.13 -9.20 21.87
CA GLY A 263 -13.96 -8.40 22.24
C GLY A 263 -12.85 -8.38 21.19
N ILE A 264 -11.82 -7.56 21.41
CA ILE A 264 -10.57 -7.59 20.65
C ILE A 264 -9.46 -8.00 21.60
N GLY A 265 -8.77 -9.08 21.25
CA GLY A 265 -7.63 -9.62 21.94
C GLY A 265 -6.34 -9.15 21.30
N ILE A 266 -5.26 -9.23 22.07
CA ILE A 266 -3.90 -9.04 21.60
C ILE A 266 -3.29 -10.44 21.54
N VAL A 267 -2.68 -10.80 20.41
CA VAL A 267 -1.91 -12.04 20.28
C VAL A 267 -0.44 -11.69 20.46
N ASP A 268 0.17 -12.16 21.55
CA ASP A 268 1.52 -11.78 21.98
C ASP A 268 2.58 -11.96 20.86
N ASP A 269 2.51 -13.05 20.10
CA ASP A 269 3.46 -13.34 19.02
C ASP A 269 3.33 -12.42 17.79
N ALA A 270 2.22 -11.67 17.68
CA ALA A 270 1.94 -10.78 16.55
C ALA A 270 1.99 -9.29 16.91
N ILE A 271 2.33 -8.95 18.17
CA ILE A 271 2.35 -7.56 18.63
C ILE A 271 3.39 -6.77 17.84
N ASP A 272 2.93 -5.66 17.27
CA ASP A 272 3.75 -4.69 16.53
C ASP A 272 4.52 -5.29 15.34
N ARG A 273 4.05 -6.41 14.75
CA ARG A 273 4.72 -7.07 13.62
C ARG A 273 5.11 -6.10 12.51
N THR A 274 4.15 -5.32 11.98
CA THR A 274 4.42 -4.34 10.92
C THR A 274 5.45 -3.29 11.37
N ALA A 275 5.35 -2.79 12.61
CA ALA A 275 6.27 -1.77 13.11
C ALA A 275 7.71 -2.29 13.23
N ARG A 276 7.87 -3.55 13.65
CA ARG A 276 9.16 -4.23 13.74
C ARG A 276 9.75 -4.48 12.36
N GLU A 277 8.96 -4.99 11.42
CA GLU A 277 9.42 -5.22 10.04
C GLU A 277 9.85 -3.92 9.35
N VAL A 278 9.05 -2.85 9.47
CA VAL A 278 9.39 -1.52 8.92
C VAL A 278 10.65 -0.96 9.57
N TRP A 279 10.81 -1.13 10.88
CA TRP A 279 12.04 -0.73 11.56
C TRP A 279 13.24 -1.53 11.07
N LEU A 280 13.15 -2.86 11.00
CA LEU A 280 14.23 -3.73 10.50
C LEU A 280 14.62 -3.37 9.06
N LEU A 281 13.65 -3.06 8.20
CA LEU A 281 13.89 -2.62 6.83
C LEU A 281 14.71 -1.33 6.75
N THR A 282 14.51 -0.40 7.69
CA THR A 282 15.05 0.96 7.62
C THR A 282 16.24 1.22 8.55
N ARG A 283 16.42 0.38 9.57
CA ARG A 283 17.38 0.59 10.67
C ARG A 283 18.81 0.75 10.18
N GLU A 284 19.29 -0.15 9.33
CA GLU A 284 20.70 -0.17 8.90
C GLU A 284 21.08 1.12 8.15
N ASP A 285 20.21 1.58 7.25
CA ASP A 285 20.40 2.84 6.53
C ASP A 285 20.36 4.06 7.46
N LEU A 286 19.52 4.03 8.48
CA LEU A 286 19.37 5.12 9.45
C LEU A 286 20.55 5.20 10.43
N LEU A 287 21.06 4.07 10.91
CA LEU A 287 22.16 4.01 11.86
C LEU A 287 23.52 4.22 11.20
N HIS A 288 23.73 3.63 10.01
CA HIS A 288 25.08 3.50 9.43
C HIS A 288 25.31 4.36 8.19
N ARG A 289 24.26 4.90 7.54
CA ARG A 289 24.39 5.64 6.28
C ARG A 289 23.91 7.08 6.36
N THR A 290 24.22 7.74 7.48
CA THR A 290 23.72 9.04 7.94
C THR A 290 23.96 10.21 6.97
N HIS A 291 24.98 10.13 6.11
CA HIS A 291 25.28 11.15 5.09
C HIS A 291 24.93 10.71 3.66
N SER A 292 24.04 9.73 3.50
CA SER A 292 23.63 9.20 2.21
C SER A 292 22.15 9.47 1.91
N ASN A 293 21.79 9.40 0.62
CA ASN A 293 20.39 9.38 0.21
C ASN A 293 19.62 8.18 0.80
N SER A 294 20.30 7.06 1.12
CA SER A 294 19.66 5.90 1.77
C SER A 294 19.03 6.28 3.11
N CYS A 295 19.68 7.10 3.92
CA CYS A 295 19.11 7.55 5.20
C CYS A 295 17.82 8.36 5.01
N PHE A 296 17.80 9.28 4.02
CA PHE A 296 16.59 10.05 3.70
C PHE A 296 15.44 9.17 3.18
N ARG A 297 15.75 8.17 2.35
CA ARG A 297 14.75 7.19 1.88
C ARG A 297 14.20 6.38 3.05
N ALA A 298 15.08 5.87 3.90
CA ALA A 298 14.74 5.06 5.05
C ALA A 298 13.83 5.82 6.04
N ILE A 299 14.13 7.09 6.36
CA ILE A 299 13.28 7.88 7.26
C ILE A 299 11.91 8.20 6.62
N ILE A 300 11.84 8.40 5.30
CA ILE A 300 10.57 8.58 4.59
C ILE A 300 9.73 7.30 4.69
N VAL A 301 10.33 6.13 4.42
CA VAL A 301 9.66 4.83 4.52
C VAL A 301 9.17 4.60 5.96
N LEU A 302 10.04 4.79 6.96
CA LEU A 302 9.67 4.67 8.37
C LEU A 302 8.52 5.60 8.73
N TYR A 303 8.59 6.88 8.35
CA TYR A 303 7.54 7.86 8.62
C TYR A 303 6.17 7.48 8.03
N LEU A 304 6.17 6.98 6.79
CA LEU A 304 4.98 6.62 6.02
C LEU A 304 4.37 5.30 6.48
N PHE A 305 5.19 4.30 6.78
CA PHE A 305 4.73 2.93 7.05
C PHE A 305 4.66 2.58 8.54
N GLN A 306 5.23 3.39 9.44
CA GLN A 306 5.04 3.19 10.87
C GLN A 306 3.54 3.20 11.21
N PRO A 307 2.99 2.12 11.79
CA PRO A 307 1.59 2.03 12.18
C PRO A 307 1.15 3.17 13.08
N SER A 308 -0.15 3.48 13.07
CA SER A 308 -0.67 4.60 13.88
C SER A 308 -0.58 4.34 15.39
N ARG A 309 -0.63 3.07 15.79
CA ARG A 309 -0.57 2.59 17.17
C ARG A 309 0.47 1.46 17.24
N CYS A 310 1.31 1.52 18.27
CA CYS A 310 2.22 0.44 18.64
C CYS A 310 2.21 0.29 20.17
N SER A 311 2.71 -0.83 20.70
CA SER A 311 2.85 -1.01 22.15
C SER A 311 3.90 -0.07 22.76
N SER A 312 3.78 0.18 24.07
CA SER A 312 4.81 0.91 24.84
C SER A 312 6.15 0.17 24.75
N ALA A 313 6.13 -1.15 24.88
CA ALA A 313 7.31 -2.01 24.83
C ALA A 313 8.08 -1.89 23.50
N PHE A 314 7.37 -1.81 22.37
CA PHE A 314 8.02 -1.55 21.09
C PHE A 314 8.75 -0.20 21.10
N TYR A 315 8.07 0.88 21.48
CA TYR A 315 8.70 2.20 21.50
C TYR A 315 9.89 2.24 22.46
N GLU A 316 9.74 1.75 23.68
CA GLU A 316 10.83 1.67 24.66
C GLU A 316 12.07 0.96 24.08
N SER A 317 11.89 -0.08 23.26
CA SER A 317 13.00 -0.80 22.63
C SER A 317 13.72 -0.05 21.50
N VAL A 318 13.04 0.90 20.82
CA VAL A 318 13.60 1.61 19.65
C VAL A 318 13.95 3.07 19.91
N MET A 319 13.43 3.67 20.98
CA MET A 319 13.53 5.11 21.23
C MET A 319 14.98 5.60 21.38
N SER A 320 15.86 4.83 22.03
CA SER A 320 17.28 5.16 22.13
C SER A 320 17.96 5.19 20.75
N GLN A 321 17.70 4.17 19.93
CA GLN A 321 18.21 4.08 18.56
C GLN A 321 17.65 5.20 17.68
N TRP A 322 16.37 5.55 17.84
CA TRP A 322 15.75 6.67 17.12
C TRP A 322 16.39 8.01 17.47
N LEU A 323 16.69 8.24 18.76
CA LEU A 323 17.36 9.44 19.21
C LEU A 323 18.80 9.52 18.68
N GLU A 324 19.50 8.40 18.63
CA GLU A 324 20.82 8.27 18.00
C GLU A 324 20.76 8.62 16.51
N CYS A 325 19.85 8.00 15.76
CA CYS A 325 19.63 8.29 14.34
C CYS A 325 19.34 9.78 14.11
N TRP A 326 18.43 10.37 14.91
CA TRP A 326 18.10 11.80 14.83
C TRP A 326 19.30 12.70 15.19
N SER A 327 20.25 12.19 15.97
CA SER A 327 21.46 12.92 16.37
C SER A 327 22.65 12.77 15.43
N SER A 328 22.56 11.84 14.50
CA SER A 328 23.62 11.60 13.53
C SER A 328 23.66 12.58 12.36
N ILE A 329 22.55 13.28 12.08
CA ILE A 329 22.48 14.26 10.99
C ILE A 329 22.44 15.68 11.56
N ASP A 330 23.36 16.49 11.07
CA ASP A 330 23.40 17.90 11.37
C ASP A 330 22.28 18.67 10.65
N ARG A 331 21.35 19.21 11.44
CA ARG A 331 20.54 20.40 11.12
C ARG A 331 19.90 20.37 9.73
N CYS A 332 19.01 19.41 9.49
CA CYS A 332 18.15 19.37 8.30
C CYS A 332 16.68 19.47 8.74
N PRO A 333 15.95 20.54 8.38
CA PRO A 333 14.61 20.77 8.93
C PRO A 333 13.60 19.73 8.44
N GLU A 334 13.75 19.22 7.21
CA GLU A 334 12.92 18.14 6.68
C GLU A 334 13.16 16.83 7.45
N TYR A 335 14.42 16.52 7.77
CA TYR A 335 14.78 15.34 8.55
C TYR A 335 14.28 15.44 10.00
N ASP A 336 14.48 16.61 10.62
CA ASP A 336 14.00 16.91 11.96
C ASP A 336 12.48 16.80 12.04
N TYR A 337 11.75 17.33 11.05
CA TYR A 337 10.30 17.23 11.00
C TYR A 337 9.81 15.78 11.04
N LEU A 338 10.42 14.89 10.24
CA LEU A 338 10.02 13.48 10.19
C LEU A 338 10.22 12.78 11.53
N TRP A 339 11.37 13.00 12.18
CA TRP A 339 11.66 12.48 13.52
C TRP A 339 10.71 13.03 14.58
N LEU A 340 10.45 14.33 14.58
CA LEU A 340 9.52 14.94 15.52
C LEU A 340 8.11 14.37 15.40
N VAL A 341 7.66 14.05 14.18
CA VAL A 341 6.38 13.37 14.01
C VAL A 341 6.41 11.96 14.60
N LEU A 342 7.51 11.21 14.41
CA LEU A 342 7.67 9.87 14.99
C LEU A 342 7.71 9.91 16.53
N PHE A 343 8.48 10.80 17.14
CA PHE A 343 8.50 10.98 18.60
C PHE A 343 7.15 11.44 19.15
N CYS A 344 6.44 12.33 18.45
CA CYS A 344 5.08 12.71 18.82
C CYS A 344 4.09 11.55 18.79
N ARG A 345 4.30 10.54 17.93
CA ARG A 345 3.49 9.31 17.94
C ARG A 345 3.87 8.43 19.13
N ALA A 346 5.17 8.18 19.32
CA ALA A 346 5.68 7.38 20.43
C ALA A 346 5.19 7.89 21.80
N ARG A 347 5.20 9.22 21.98
CA ARG A 347 4.72 9.89 23.20
C ARG A 347 3.28 9.56 23.59
N LYS A 348 2.42 9.19 22.64
CA LYS A 348 1.03 8.83 22.95
C LYS A 348 0.89 7.45 23.61
N TYR A 349 1.91 6.61 23.49
CA TYR A 349 1.85 5.20 23.87
C TYR A 349 2.84 4.85 24.99
N ILE A 350 3.92 5.62 25.13
CA ILE A 350 4.83 5.47 26.26
C ILE A 350 4.26 6.19 27.48
N ALA A 351 4.23 5.49 28.63
CA ALA A 351 3.81 6.08 29.89
C ALA A 351 4.73 7.24 30.28
N LEU A 352 4.15 8.37 30.71
CA LEU A 352 4.91 9.58 31.06
C LEU A 352 5.91 9.33 32.22
N GLU A 353 5.59 8.39 33.10
CA GLU A 353 6.42 8.04 34.26
C GLU A 353 7.56 7.06 33.90
N GLY A 354 7.47 6.38 32.75
CA GLY A 354 8.37 5.28 32.37
C GLY A 354 9.54 5.66 31.46
N TYR A 355 9.57 6.89 30.93
CA TYR A 355 10.60 7.30 29.96
C TYR A 355 11.05 8.75 30.17
N ASP A 356 12.37 8.97 30.23
CA ASP A 356 12.94 10.32 30.33
C ASP A 356 12.94 11.03 28.95
N TRP A 357 11.98 11.93 28.78
CA TRP A 357 11.88 12.79 27.59
C TRP A 357 12.90 13.95 27.56
N GLY A 358 13.77 14.05 28.57
CA GLY A 358 14.73 15.12 28.77
C GLY A 358 15.66 15.32 27.57
N ASP A 359 16.21 14.24 27.02
CA ASP A 359 17.14 14.32 25.87
C ASP A 359 16.47 14.86 24.62
N ILE A 360 15.30 14.33 24.27
CA ILE A 360 14.49 14.79 23.14
C ILE A 360 14.13 16.26 23.31
N ARG A 361 13.73 16.66 24.53
CA ARG A 361 13.39 18.05 24.84
C ARG A 361 14.60 18.98 24.69
N ARG A 362 15.76 18.61 25.24
CA ARG A 362 17.00 19.39 25.11
C ARG A 362 17.37 19.58 23.65
N LYS A 363 17.37 18.50 22.86
CA LYS A 363 17.69 18.54 21.43
C LYS A 363 16.70 19.42 20.65
N LEU A 364 15.40 19.27 20.89
CA LEU A 364 14.36 20.10 20.26
C LEU A 364 14.57 21.59 20.55
N LEU A 365 14.87 21.96 21.80
CA LEU A 365 15.14 23.36 22.17
C LEU A 365 16.40 23.90 21.47
N THR A 366 17.47 23.12 21.43
CA THR A 366 18.71 23.47 20.71
C THR A 366 18.44 23.69 19.22
N GLN A 367 17.72 22.78 18.57
CA GLN A 367 17.38 22.89 17.14
C GLN A 367 16.42 24.05 16.87
N SER A 368 15.38 24.25 17.68
CA SER A 368 14.45 25.37 17.53
C SER A 368 15.16 26.72 17.62
N GLY A 369 16.12 26.85 18.54
CA GLY A 369 16.94 28.05 18.66
C GLY A 369 17.83 28.31 17.45
N TYR A 370 18.18 27.27 16.68
CA TYR A 370 18.88 27.39 15.40
C TYR A 370 17.91 27.81 14.28
N TRP A 371 16.77 27.12 14.14
CA TRP A 371 15.76 27.44 13.12
C TRP A 371 15.25 28.87 13.22
N LEU A 372 15.01 29.35 14.44
CA LEU A 372 14.57 30.72 14.70
C LEU A 372 15.64 31.77 14.38
N ARG A 373 16.93 31.42 14.41
CA ARG A 373 18.01 32.33 13.98
C ARG A 373 18.05 32.47 12.47
N TRP A 374 17.74 31.40 11.74
CA TRP A 374 17.75 31.41 10.27
C TRP A 374 16.58 32.21 9.67
N LEU A 375 15.49 32.39 10.44
CA LEU A 375 14.34 33.22 10.05
C LEU A 375 14.55 34.73 10.27
N LYS A 376 15.64 35.12 10.96
CA LYS A 376 16.06 36.51 11.12
C LYS A 376 17.10 36.85 10.08
#